data_AF-A0AAD2TR66-F1
#
_entry.id   AF-A0AAD2TR66-F1
#
_cell.length_a   1.000
_cell.length_b   1.000
_cell.length_c   1.000
_cell.angle_alpha   90.00
_cell.angle_beta   90.00
_cell.angle_gamma   90.00
#
_symmetry.space_group_name_H-M   'P 1'
#
loop_
_entity.id
_entity.type
_entity.pdbx_description
1 polymer ?
#
loop_
_entity_poly.entity_id
_entity_poly.type
_entity_poly.pdbx_seq_one_letter_code
_entity_poly.pdbx_strand_id
1 'polypeptide(L)'
;MTTQQLLVPSNATLKRNVMDYSLIVVGSFLQALSYVLFLAPYKIVPGGVYGISIVIHYVTKDLFPFFPDGLPMGATALCFNIPLMILAMKKIGLSSGPKTIVTFLLISIFTDSLSYFLTDPLVENDAFIAAFYGGAILGLGVTCIFRAQSTSAGTDVLARVIANDSNLKVSNMIIVLDSAVVLLGLIVFKDWAVPLYSWFTIFVYGKIVEMFQTENPNRAVFIVSRKTKEMRDLIVDKMGMRGTFIHGKGMYEGHETEIIFTIAERKDMPRLKDEVKEIDPNAFVSTMHASKDSPRPGI
;
A
#
# COMPACT_ATOMS: atom_id res chain seq x y z
N MET A 1 -43.19 -0.45 0.63
CA MET A 1 -42.37 0.64 1.17
C MET A 1 -41.62 0.09 2.38
N THR A 2 -40.39 -0.36 2.16
CA THR A 2 -39.60 -1.09 3.17
C THR A 2 -38.66 -0.08 3.81
N THR A 3 -39.01 0.37 5.02
CA THR A 3 -38.23 1.31 5.82
C THR A 3 -36.90 0.64 6.20
N GLN A 4 -35.81 1.10 5.60
CA GLN A 4 -34.45 0.77 6.03
C GLN A 4 -34.29 1.20 7.49
N GLN A 5 -34.19 0.22 8.40
CA GLN A 5 -33.72 0.45 9.75
C GLN A 5 -32.30 1.03 9.68
N LEU A 6 -32.15 2.29 10.08
CA LEU A 6 -30.88 2.93 10.37
C LEU A 6 -30.18 2.13 11.47
N LEU A 7 -29.25 1.27 11.06
CA LEU A 7 -28.35 0.56 11.96
C LEU A 7 -27.49 1.61 12.69
N VAL A 8 -27.84 1.90 13.93
CA VAL A 8 -27.00 2.69 14.84
C VAL A 8 -25.64 1.99 14.93
N PRO A 9 -24.52 2.63 14.55
CA PRO A 9 -23.23 1.97 14.56
C PRO A 9 -22.85 1.60 16.00
N SER A 10 -22.54 0.32 16.22
CA SER A 10 -22.01 -0.19 17.49
C SER A 10 -20.79 0.62 17.96
N ASN A 11 -20.58 0.75 19.27
CA ASN A 11 -19.42 1.45 19.87
C ASN A 11 -18.07 0.96 19.32
N ALA A 12 -17.96 -0.32 18.94
CA ALA A 12 -16.76 -0.86 18.30
C ALA A 12 -16.56 -0.33 16.87
N THR A 13 -17.63 -0.17 16.10
CA THR A 13 -17.63 0.43 14.77
C THR A 13 -17.32 1.92 14.83
N LEU A 14 -17.86 2.63 15.83
CA LEU A 14 -17.58 4.04 16.06
C LEU A 14 -16.10 4.27 16.43
N LYS A 15 -15.55 3.48 17.37
CA LYS A 15 -14.14 3.55 17.75
C LYS A 15 -13.20 3.27 16.58
N ARG A 16 -13.54 2.29 15.74
CA ARG A 16 -12.79 1.97 14.51
C ARG A 16 -12.85 3.11 13.49
N ASN A 17 -14.02 3.72 13.28
CA ASN A 17 -14.15 4.86 12.37
C ASN A 17 -13.35 6.09 12.87
N VAL A 18 -13.39 6.39 14.17
CA VAL A 18 -12.59 7.49 14.75
C VAL A 18 -11.10 7.23 14.59
N MET A 19 -10.65 6.00 14.84
CA MET A 19 -9.27 5.58 14.60
C MET A 19 -8.88 5.78 13.12
N ASP A 20 -9.71 5.31 12.20
CA ASP A 20 -9.48 5.43 10.76
C ASP A 20 -9.37 6.91 10.33
N TYR A 21 -10.26 7.78 10.78
CA TYR A 21 -10.19 9.21 10.46
C TYR A 21 -8.98 9.89 11.10
N SER A 22 -8.58 9.51 12.32
CA SER A 22 -7.35 10.04 12.93
C SER A 22 -6.10 9.66 12.14
N LEU A 23 -6.04 8.42 11.65
CA LEU A 23 -4.97 7.93 10.79
C LEU A 23 -4.96 8.65 9.43
N ILE A 24 -6.13 8.98 8.89
CA ILE A 24 -6.24 9.79 7.67
C ILE A 24 -5.68 11.19 7.92
N VAL A 25 -6.08 11.87 9.00
CA VAL A 25 -5.60 13.23 9.30
C VAL A 25 -4.08 13.25 9.48
N VAL A 26 -3.53 12.35 10.30
CA VAL A 26 -2.08 12.25 10.53
C VAL A 26 -1.35 11.88 9.24
N GLY A 27 -1.86 10.88 8.50
CA GLY A 27 -1.27 10.44 7.25
C GLY A 27 -1.25 11.54 6.18
N SER A 28 -2.36 12.26 6.03
CA SER A 28 -2.48 13.39 5.10
C SER A 28 -1.52 14.53 5.45
N PHE A 29 -1.38 14.83 6.74
CA PHE A 29 -0.45 15.85 7.22
C PHE A 29 1.02 15.45 6.95
N LEU A 30 1.41 14.20 7.22
CA LEU A 30 2.76 13.70 6.92
C LEU A 30 3.07 13.73 5.42
N GLN A 31 2.11 13.34 4.56
CA GLN A 31 2.30 13.44 3.11
C GLN A 31 2.51 14.89 2.67
N ALA A 32 1.66 15.82 3.14
CA ALA A 32 1.81 17.24 2.86
C ALA A 32 3.18 17.79 3.33
N LEU A 33 3.61 17.44 4.55
CA LEU A 33 4.90 17.81 5.09
C LEU A 33 6.06 17.33 4.21
N SER A 34 5.99 16.07 3.76
CA SER A 34 6.97 15.51 2.83
C SER A 34 7.03 16.29 1.52
N TYR A 35 5.89 16.60 0.91
CA TYR A 35 5.86 17.30 -0.37
C TYR A 35 6.44 18.71 -0.23
N VAL A 36 5.99 19.47 0.76
CA VAL A 36 6.35 20.89 0.89
C VAL A 36 7.78 21.09 1.38
N LEU A 37 8.22 20.34 2.39
CA LEU A 37 9.52 20.62 3.05
C LEU A 37 10.71 19.92 2.41
N PHE A 38 10.48 18.80 1.72
CA PHE A 38 11.56 17.93 1.26
C PHE A 38 11.57 17.75 -0.25
N LEU A 39 10.41 17.55 -0.88
CA LEU A 39 10.36 17.14 -2.28
C LEU A 39 10.27 18.33 -3.24
N ALA A 40 9.29 19.20 -3.03
CA ALA A 40 9.04 20.35 -3.90
C ALA A 40 10.26 21.29 -3.99
N PRO A 41 10.92 21.74 -2.90
CA PRO A 41 12.04 22.67 -2.98
C PRO A 41 13.21 22.18 -3.84
N TYR A 42 13.41 20.86 -3.87
CA TYR A 42 14.45 20.19 -4.63
C TYR A 42 13.97 19.67 -6.00
N LYS A 43 12.76 20.04 -6.42
CA LYS A 43 12.10 19.61 -7.67
C LYS A 43 12.04 18.09 -7.80
N ILE A 44 11.96 17.38 -6.68
CA ILE A 44 11.86 15.93 -6.66
C ILE A 44 10.40 15.56 -6.95
N VAL A 45 10.20 14.77 -8.00
CA VAL A 45 8.89 14.41 -8.54
C VAL A 45 8.66 12.92 -8.26
N PRO A 46 8.05 12.53 -7.13
CA PRO A 46 7.89 11.12 -6.74
C PRO A 46 6.87 10.32 -7.58
N GLY A 47 6.62 10.72 -8.84
CA GLY A 47 5.58 10.16 -9.68
C GLY A 47 4.17 10.63 -9.31
N GLY A 48 3.18 10.09 -10.01
CA GLY A 48 1.78 10.31 -9.72
C GLY A 48 1.20 11.72 -9.88
N VAL A 49 -0.03 11.88 -9.39
CA VAL A 49 -0.79 13.13 -9.47
C VAL A 49 -0.09 14.25 -8.71
N TYR A 50 0.50 13.95 -7.55
CA TYR A 50 1.24 14.92 -6.75
C TYR A 50 2.57 15.30 -7.42
N GLY A 51 3.27 14.36 -8.06
CA GLY A 51 4.43 14.67 -8.89
C GLY A 51 4.10 15.59 -10.07
N ILE A 52 3.01 15.31 -10.80
CA ILE A 52 2.51 16.20 -11.86
C ILE A 52 2.22 17.60 -11.29
N SER A 53 1.65 17.66 -10.09
CA SER A 53 1.32 18.93 -9.42
C SER A 53 2.57 19.75 -9.07
N ILE A 54 3.67 19.09 -8.65
CA ILE A 54 4.98 19.75 -8.45
C ILE A 54 5.50 20.32 -9.77
N VAL A 55 5.43 19.54 -10.85
CA VAL A 55 5.89 20.02 -12.17
C VAL A 55 5.05 21.23 -12.63
N ILE A 56 3.73 21.16 -12.53
CA ILE A 56 2.83 22.25 -12.93
C ILE A 56 3.11 23.50 -12.09
N HIS A 57 3.28 23.36 -10.78
CA HIS A 57 3.61 24.48 -9.89
C HIS A 57 4.84 25.25 -10.39
N TYR A 58 5.94 24.56 -10.69
CA TYR A 58 7.15 25.20 -11.19
C TYR A 58 7.05 25.76 -12.61
N VAL A 59 6.31 25.09 -13.51
CA VAL A 59 6.12 25.58 -14.89
C VAL A 59 5.22 26.80 -14.94
N THR A 60 4.28 26.91 -14.01
CA THR A 60 3.31 28.03 -13.94
C THR A 60 3.78 29.18 -13.05
N LYS A 61 5.01 29.12 -12.54
CA LYS A 61 5.64 30.24 -11.86
C LYS A 61 5.74 31.44 -12.79
N ASP A 62 5.42 32.63 -12.28
CA ASP A 62 5.37 33.89 -13.04
C ASP A 62 4.35 33.95 -14.21
N LEU A 63 3.54 32.90 -14.41
CA LEU A 63 2.55 32.85 -15.51
C LEU A 63 1.23 33.52 -15.14
N PHE A 64 0.84 33.46 -13.86
CA PHE A 64 -0.44 33.97 -13.37
C PHE A 64 -0.22 35.15 -12.41
N PRO A 65 -0.77 36.34 -12.69
CA PRO A 65 -0.64 37.51 -11.80
C PRO A 65 -1.22 37.30 -10.40
N PHE A 66 -2.19 36.38 -10.27
CA PHE A 66 -2.84 36.03 -9.02
C PHE A 66 -2.09 34.97 -8.20
N PHE A 67 -1.12 34.26 -8.80
CA PHE A 67 -0.29 33.24 -8.15
C PHE A 67 1.16 33.37 -8.64
N PRO A 68 1.92 34.34 -8.10
CA PRO A 68 3.28 34.63 -8.58
C PRO A 68 4.22 33.43 -8.41
N ASP A 69 4.05 32.65 -7.34
CA ASP A 69 4.86 31.46 -7.07
C ASP A 69 4.46 30.22 -7.88
N GLY A 70 3.40 30.30 -8.70
CA GLY A 70 2.84 29.19 -9.47
C GLY A 70 1.57 28.60 -8.83
N LEU A 71 0.90 27.71 -9.56
CA LEU A 71 -0.36 27.10 -9.10
C LEU A 71 -0.16 26.31 -7.79
N PRO A 72 -1.04 26.44 -6.78
CA PRO A 72 -0.94 25.66 -5.55
C PRO A 72 -0.93 24.16 -5.83
N MET A 73 0.05 23.45 -5.26
CA MET A 73 0.25 22.02 -5.53
C MET A 73 -0.94 21.19 -5.06
N GLY A 74 -1.51 21.51 -3.89
CA GLY A 74 -2.66 20.84 -3.32
C GLY A 74 -3.91 21.03 -4.16
N ALA A 75 -4.21 22.26 -4.57
CA ALA A 75 -5.35 22.56 -5.45
C ALA A 75 -5.22 21.87 -6.81
N THR A 76 -4.02 21.87 -7.39
CA THR A 76 -3.74 21.19 -8.67
C THR A 76 -3.97 19.69 -8.54
N ALA A 77 -3.44 19.05 -7.50
CA ALA A 77 -3.64 17.63 -7.25
C ALA A 77 -5.12 17.29 -7.05
N LEU A 78 -5.86 18.14 -6.34
CA LEU A 78 -7.29 17.98 -6.11
C LEU A 78 -8.08 18.00 -7.42
N CYS A 79 -7.75 18.92 -8.33
CA CYS A 79 -8.36 19.01 -9.66
C CYS A 79 -8.18 17.74 -10.50
N PHE A 80 -7.03 17.05 -10.38
CA PHE A 80 -6.79 15.76 -11.04
C PHE A 80 -7.46 14.59 -10.30
N ASN A 81 -7.44 14.59 -8.97
CA ASN A 81 -7.98 13.49 -8.17
C ASN A 81 -9.51 13.39 -8.28
N ILE A 82 -10.25 14.50 -8.42
CA ILE A 82 -11.72 14.49 -8.52
C ILE A 82 -12.20 13.69 -9.76
N PRO A 83 -11.77 13.97 -11.00
CA PRO A 83 -12.14 13.17 -12.17
C PRO A 83 -11.70 11.71 -12.07
N LEU A 84 -10.49 11.46 -11.57
CA LEU A 84 -9.97 10.10 -11.40
C LEU A 84 -10.81 9.30 -10.41
N MET A 85 -11.25 9.93 -9.31
CA MET A 85 -12.15 9.32 -8.34
C MET A 85 -13.50 8.95 -8.96
N ILE A 86 -14.11 9.88 -9.71
CA ILE A 86 -15.38 9.64 -10.39
C ILE A 86 -15.27 8.46 -11.36
N LEU A 87 -14.16 8.40 -12.12
CA LEU A 87 -13.90 7.30 -13.05
C LEU A 87 -13.76 5.96 -12.32
N ALA A 88 -13.02 5.93 -11.21
CA ALA A 88 -12.79 4.73 -10.43
C ALA A 88 -14.07 4.24 -9.73
N MET A 89 -14.88 5.14 -9.20
CA MET A 89 -16.18 4.81 -8.61
C MET A 89 -17.10 4.16 -9.64
N LYS A 90 -17.08 4.61 -10.90
CA LYS A 90 -17.88 4.03 -11.99
C LYS A 90 -17.40 2.66 -12.44
N LYS A 91 -16.09 2.43 -12.53
CA LYS A 91 -15.52 1.19 -13.09
C LYS A 91 -15.30 0.05 -12.08
N ILE A 92 -14.90 0.36 -10.85
CA ILE A 92 -14.38 -0.65 -9.90
C ILE A 92 -15.30 -0.81 -8.68
N GLY A 93 -16.14 0.19 -8.36
CA GLY A 93 -16.99 0.16 -7.17
C GLY A 93 -16.16 0.28 -5.89
N LEU A 94 -15.90 1.50 -5.42
CA LEU A 94 -15.10 1.71 -4.22
C LEU A 94 -15.98 1.81 -2.96
N SER A 95 -15.95 0.76 -2.13
CA SER A 95 -16.49 0.82 -0.77
C SER A 95 -15.75 1.84 0.13
N SER A 96 -14.53 2.26 -0.26
CA SER A 96 -13.70 3.25 0.43
C SER A 96 -13.83 4.69 -0.12
N GLY A 97 -14.72 4.95 -1.08
CA GLY A 97 -14.86 6.25 -1.76
C GLY A 97 -14.94 7.47 -0.81
N PRO A 98 -15.85 7.49 0.19
CA PRO A 98 -16.01 8.64 1.09
C PRO A 98 -14.74 8.95 1.90
N LYS A 99 -14.08 7.94 2.47
CA LYS A 99 -12.82 8.13 3.21
C LYS A 99 -11.73 8.69 2.30
N THR A 100 -11.70 8.22 1.05
CA THR A 100 -10.71 8.63 0.05
C THR A 100 -10.89 10.09 -0.37
N ILE A 101 -12.14 10.56 -0.47
CA ILE A 101 -12.45 11.97 -0.70
C ILE A 101 -11.90 12.84 0.42
N VAL A 102 -12.15 12.45 1.68
CA VAL A 102 -11.60 13.15 2.84
C VAL A 102 -10.07 13.17 2.80
N THR A 103 -9.42 12.06 2.45
CA THR A 103 -7.96 11.97 2.37
C THR A 103 -7.36 12.96 1.38
N PHE A 104 -7.80 12.96 0.11
CA PHE A 104 -7.20 13.85 -0.89
C PHE A 104 -7.54 15.33 -0.64
N LEU A 105 -8.71 15.63 -0.04
CA LEU A 105 -9.07 16.99 0.39
C LEU A 105 -8.14 17.46 1.51
N LEU A 106 -7.90 16.63 2.52
CA LEU A 106 -6.99 16.97 3.62
C LEU A 106 -5.54 17.12 3.14
N ILE A 107 -5.06 16.24 2.26
CA ILE A 107 -3.72 16.39 1.68
C ILE A 107 -3.64 17.72 0.92
N SER A 108 -4.65 18.06 0.11
CA SER A 108 -4.71 19.31 -0.64
C SER A 108 -4.65 20.52 0.29
N ILE A 109 -5.54 20.58 1.30
CA ILE A 109 -5.61 21.67 2.28
C ILE A 109 -4.29 21.81 3.04
N PHE A 110 -3.74 20.70 3.55
CA PHE A 110 -2.49 20.75 4.31
C PHE A 110 -1.31 21.14 3.42
N THR A 111 -1.23 20.65 2.19
CA THR A 111 -0.14 21.00 1.27
C THR A 111 -0.14 22.49 0.96
N ASP A 112 -1.30 23.06 0.61
CA ASP A 112 -1.40 24.49 0.29
C ASP A 112 -1.20 25.37 1.53
N SER A 113 -1.74 24.95 2.68
CA SER A 113 -1.52 25.66 3.94
C SER A 113 -0.05 25.65 4.36
N LEU A 114 0.62 24.49 4.30
CA LEU A 114 2.04 24.39 4.63
C LEU A 114 2.89 25.18 3.65
N SER A 115 2.58 25.13 2.35
CA SER A 115 3.32 25.90 1.33
C SER A 115 3.23 27.40 1.56
N TYR A 116 2.10 27.88 2.11
CA TYR A 116 1.91 29.28 2.47
C TYR A 116 2.72 29.70 3.71
N PHE A 117 2.83 28.82 4.72
CA PHE A 117 3.52 29.13 5.98
C PHE A 117 5.02 28.78 5.99
N LEU A 118 5.44 27.81 5.19
CA LEU A 118 6.78 27.23 5.18
C LEU A 118 7.32 27.23 3.75
N THR A 119 7.99 28.31 3.39
CA THR A 119 8.56 28.51 2.05
C THR A 119 9.98 27.98 1.94
N ASP A 120 10.70 27.91 3.06
CA ASP A 120 12.10 27.49 3.09
C ASP A 120 12.26 25.97 3.25
N PRO A 121 13.24 25.35 2.55
CA PRO A 121 13.53 23.93 2.73
C PRO A 121 14.03 23.66 4.14
N LEU A 122 13.51 22.59 4.77
CA LEU A 122 13.89 22.24 6.15
C LEU A 122 15.35 21.77 6.26
N VAL A 123 15.87 21.17 5.20
CA VAL A 123 17.29 20.79 5.06
C VAL A 123 17.86 21.63 3.94
N GLU A 124 18.80 22.52 4.24
CA GLU A 124 19.48 23.35 3.24
C GLU A 124 20.59 22.57 2.52
N ASN A 125 20.69 22.76 1.20
CA ASN A 125 21.79 22.30 0.33
C ASN A 125 22.07 20.79 0.27
N ASP A 126 21.14 19.92 0.64
CA ASP A 126 21.30 18.48 0.47
C ASP A 126 20.04 17.80 -0.08
N ALA A 127 19.99 17.73 -1.41
CA ALA A 127 18.92 17.05 -2.14
C ALA A 127 18.85 15.54 -1.85
N PHE A 128 19.96 14.90 -1.48
CA PHE A 128 19.99 13.47 -1.18
C PHE A 128 19.35 13.19 0.18
N ILE A 129 19.69 13.97 1.20
CA ILE A 129 19.05 13.90 2.52
C ILE A 129 17.57 14.25 2.38
N ALA A 130 17.23 15.28 1.61
CA ALA A 130 15.85 15.64 1.37
C ALA A 130 15.06 14.53 0.68
N ALA A 131 15.64 13.87 -0.34
CA ALA A 131 15.04 12.72 -1.01
C ALA A 131 14.81 11.54 -0.05
N PHE A 132 15.77 11.25 0.82
CA PHE A 132 15.67 10.16 1.81
C PHE A 132 14.58 10.42 2.85
N TYR A 133 14.63 11.56 3.54
CA TYR A 133 13.66 11.88 4.60
C TYR A 133 12.28 12.21 4.03
N GLY A 134 12.22 12.89 2.88
CA GLY A 134 10.99 13.07 2.13
C GLY A 134 10.35 11.72 1.79
N GLY A 135 11.10 10.82 1.14
CA GLY A 135 10.62 9.47 0.86
C GLY A 135 10.16 8.71 2.10
N ALA A 136 10.90 8.80 3.21
CA ALA A 136 10.56 8.11 4.45
C ALA A 136 9.27 8.64 5.10
N ILE A 137 9.13 9.96 5.23
CA ILE A 137 7.94 10.62 5.79
C ILE A 137 6.73 10.38 4.89
N LEU A 138 6.91 10.48 3.57
CA LEU A 138 5.88 10.15 2.58
C LEU A 138 5.38 8.72 2.76
N GLY A 139 6.30 7.75 2.88
CA GLY A 139 5.98 6.33 3.08
C GLY A 139 5.21 6.07 4.38
N LEU A 140 5.57 6.76 5.48
CA LEU A 140 4.82 6.68 6.74
C LEU A 140 3.41 7.26 6.59
N GLY A 141 3.27 8.41 5.94
CA GLY A 141 1.97 9.03 5.68
C GLY A 141 1.05 8.16 4.82
N VAL A 142 1.59 7.53 3.76
CA VAL A 142 0.87 6.57 2.92
C VAL A 142 0.45 5.35 3.73
N THR A 143 1.33 4.81 4.56
CA THR A 143 1.04 3.66 5.43
C THR A 143 -0.13 3.95 6.39
N CYS A 144 -0.15 5.11 7.03
CA CYS A 144 -1.25 5.53 7.91
C CYS A 144 -2.60 5.52 7.17
N ILE A 145 -2.64 6.10 5.97
CA ILE A 145 -3.83 6.16 5.12
C ILE A 145 -4.27 4.77 4.65
N PHE A 146 -3.33 3.90 4.28
CA PHE A 146 -3.63 2.52 3.89
C PHE A 146 -4.19 1.69 5.06
N ARG A 147 -3.70 1.90 6.28
CA ARG A 147 -4.25 1.26 7.49
C ARG A 147 -5.70 1.65 7.75
N ALA A 148 -6.09 2.89 7.43
CA ALA A 148 -7.48 3.36 7.49
C ALA A 148 -8.38 2.84 6.34
N GLN A 149 -7.84 1.98 5.47
CA GLN A 149 -8.47 1.49 4.23
C GLN A 149 -8.84 2.61 3.25
N SER A 150 -8.05 3.67 3.24
CA SER A 150 -8.17 4.80 2.31
C SER A 150 -6.98 4.84 1.35
N THR A 151 -7.01 5.75 0.38
CA THR A 151 -5.91 5.99 -0.57
C THR A 151 -5.77 7.50 -0.81
N SER A 152 -4.61 7.96 -1.28
CA SER A 152 -4.40 9.36 -1.65
C SER A 152 -4.98 9.72 -3.03
N ALA A 153 -5.74 8.81 -3.66
CA ALA A 153 -6.43 8.97 -4.94
C ALA A 153 -5.56 9.36 -6.16
N GLY A 154 -4.26 9.05 -6.13
CA GLY A 154 -3.33 9.37 -7.22
C GLY A 154 -3.24 8.30 -8.30
N THR A 155 -2.01 8.07 -8.79
CA THR A 155 -1.69 7.09 -9.85
C THR A 155 -2.13 5.68 -9.52
N ASP A 156 -2.22 5.29 -8.24
CA ASP A 156 -2.72 3.98 -7.82
C ASP A 156 -4.15 3.69 -8.31
N VAL A 157 -5.01 4.70 -8.27
CA VAL A 157 -6.41 4.59 -8.69
C VAL A 157 -6.50 4.51 -10.20
N LEU A 158 -5.74 5.36 -10.90
CA LEU A 158 -5.64 5.35 -12.36
C LEU A 158 -5.06 4.02 -12.88
N ALA A 159 -3.98 3.53 -12.27
CA ALA A 159 -3.34 2.26 -12.59
C ALA A 159 -4.32 1.10 -12.43
N ARG A 160 -5.12 1.10 -11.36
CA ARG A 160 -6.15 0.08 -11.13
C ARG A 160 -7.27 0.17 -12.14
N VAL A 161 -7.70 1.37 -12.53
CA VAL A 161 -8.73 1.58 -13.56
C VAL A 161 -8.27 1.07 -14.93
N ILE A 162 -7.02 1.33 -15.30
CA ILE A 162 -6.47 0.86 -16.58
C ILE A 162 -6.23 -0.65 -16.54
N ALA A 163 -5.69 -1.15 -15.43
CA ALA A 163 -5.47 -2.58 -15.23
C ALA A 163 -6.78 -3.38 -15.08
N ASN A 164 -7.88 -2.75 -14.70
CA ASN A 164 -9.18 -3.44 -14.60
C ASN A 164 -9.66 -3.96 -15.96
N ASP A 165 -9.32 -3.25 -17.04
CA ASP A 165 -9.72 -3.61 -18.40
C ASP A 165 -8.59 -4.35 -19.16
N SER A 166 -7.47 -4.65 -18.49
CA SER A 166 -6.26 -5.24 -19.10
C SER A 166 -5.77 -6.43 -18.28
N ASN A 167 -5.18 -7.47 -18.89
CA ASN A 167 -4.53 -8.57 -18.15
C ASN A 167 -3.18 -8.17 -17.50
N LEU A 168 -2.99 -6.88 -17.20
CA LEU A 168 -1.74 -6.33 -16.68
C LEU A 168 -1.77 -6.24 -15.15
N LYS A 169 -0.63 -6.51 -14.51
CA LYS A 169 -0.48 -6.35 -13.06
C LYS A 169 -0.57 -4.88 -12.69
N VAL A 170 -1.39 -4.53 -11.68
CA VAL A 170 -1.55 -3.15 -11.16
C VAL A 170 -0.20 -2.52 -10.80
N SER A 171 0.70 -3.29 -10.17
CA SER A 171 2.04 -2.81 -9.79
C SER A 171 2.88 -2.37 -11.00
N ASN A 172 2.82 -3.10 -12.12
CA ASN A 172 3.52 -2.71 -13.34
C ASN A 172 2.94 -1.40 -13.91
N MET A 173 1.62 -1.23 -13.84
CA MET A 173 0.96 0.00 -14.31
C MET A 173 1.34 1.23 -13.48
N ILE A 174 1.48 1.08 -12.16
CA ILE A 174 1.96 2.17 -11.28
C ILE A 174 3.36 2.60 -11.69
N ILE A 175 4.29 1.64 -11.87
CA ILE A 175 5.67 1.93 -12.27
C ILE A 175 5.73 2.67 -13.60
N VAL A 176 4.95 2.24 -14.60
CA VAL A 176 4.91 2.87 -15.92
C VAL A 176 4.39 4.31 -15.83
N LEU A 177 3.28 4.51 -15.11
CA LEU A 177 2.69 5.85 -14.95
C LEU A 177 3.62 6.79 -14.19
N ASP A 178 4.20 6.35 -13.08
CA ASP A 178 5.12 7.16 -12.29
C ASP A 178 6.41 7.46 -13.06
N SER A 179 6.94 6.49 -13.82
CA SER A 179 8.11 6.72 -14.70
C SER A 179 7.81 7.77 -15.77
N ALA A 180 6.61 7.77 -16.35
CA ALA A 180 6.22 8.78 -17.33
C ALA A 180 6.21 10.19 -16.71
N VAL A 181 5.70 10.33 -15.48
CA VAL A 181 5.70 11.61 -14.74
C VAL A 181 7.13 12.06 -14.41
N VAL A 182 7.99 11.14 -13.98
CA VAL A 182 9.41 11.43 -13.70
C VAL A 182 10.15 11.91 -14.95
N LEU A 183 9.94 11.26 -16.09
CA LEU A 183 10.53 11.67 -17.37
C LEU A 183 10.01 13.03 -17.84
N LEU A 184 8.73 13.32 -17.60
CA LEU A 184 8.17 14.65 -17.85
C LEU A 184 8.86 15.72 -16.99
N GLY A 185 9.18 15.41 -15.72
CA GLY A 185 10.01 16.25 -14.86
C GLY A 185 11.40 16.52 -15.46
N LEU A 186 12.08 15.49 -15.99
CA LEU A 186 13.38 15.65 -16.67
C LEU A 186 13.29 16.61 -17.87
N ILE A 187 12.26 16.48 -18.72
CA ILE A 187 12.08 17.35 -19.89
C ILE A 187 11.87 18.81 -19.48
N VAL A 188 11.08 19.03 -18.42
CA VAL A 188 10.74 20.37 -17.93
C VAL A 188 11.92 21.03 -17.22
N PHE A 189 12.54 20.33 -16.29
CA PHE A 189 13.60 20.89 -15.45
C PHE A 189 14.98 20.83 -16.10
N LYS A 190 15.15 20.03 -17.17
CA LYS A 190 16.40 19.84 -17.92
C LYS A 190 17.58 19.45 -17.03
N ASP A 191 17.30 18.74 -15.94
CA ASP A 191 18.28 18.32 -14.95
C ASP A 191 18.13 16.81 -14.70
N TRP A 192 19.23 16.07 -14.87
CA TRP A 192 19.31 14.63 -14.62
C TRP A 192 19.26 14.29 -13.13
N ALA A 193 19.57 15.24 -12.25
CA ALA A 193 19.43 15.05 -10.82
C ALA A 193 17.96 14.80 -10.43
N VAL A 194 17.01 15.50 -11.06
CA VAL A 194 15.57 15.40 -10.76
C VAL A 194 15.06 13.95 -10.87
N PRO A 195 15.19 13.24 -12.01
CA PRO A 195 14.69 11.87 -12.11
C PRO A 195 15.45 10.88 -11.23
N LEU A 196 16.76 11.06 -11.03
CA LEU A 196 17.57 10.18 -10.17
C LEU A 196 17.15 10.28 -8.71
N TYR A 197 17.01 11.50 -8.17
CA TYR A 197 16.51 11.71 -6.81
C TYR A 197 15.05 11.31 -6.66
N SER A 198 14.24 11.46 -7.72
CA SER A 198 12.85 11.01 -7.74
C SER A 198 12.75 9.50 -7.64
N TRP A 199 13.49 8.74 -8.45
CA TRP A 199 13.52 7.27 -8.36
C TRP A 199 14.07 6.78 -7.02
N PHE A 200 15.11 7.44 -6.50
CA PHE A 200 15.60 7.13 -5.17
C PHE A 200 14.53 7.36 -4.09
N THR A 201 13.83 8.49 -4.12
CA THR A 201 12.70 8.79 -3.24
C THR A 201 11.60 7.73 -3.38
N ILE A 202 11.29 7.34 -4.61
CA ILE A 202 10.28 6.30 -4.91
C ILE A 202 10.66 4.97 -4.26
N PHE A 203 11.93 4.59 -4.38
CA PHE A 203 12.46 3.39 -3.75
C PHE A 203 12.39 3.45 -2.22
N VAL A 204 12.77 4.58 -1.61
CA VAL A 204 12.75 4.76 -0.14
C VAL A 204 11.32 4.70 0.39
N TYR A 205 10.37 5.45 -0.17
CA TYR A 205 8.98 5.39 0.30
C TYR A 205 8.41 3.98 0.11
N GLY A 206 8.72 3.33 -1.02
CA GLY A 206 8.27 1.97 -1.31
C GLY A 206 8.74 0.97 -0.24
N LYS A 207 10.00 1.09 0.20
CA LYS A 207 10.56 0.27 1.28
C LYS A 207 9.90 0.53 2.63
N ILE A 208 9.59 1.78 2.95
CA ILE A 208 8.85 2.11 4.19
C ILE A 208 7.43 1.53 4.14
N VAL A 209 6.71 1.70 3.02
CA VAL A 209 5.37 1.13 2.86
C VAL A 209 5.41 -0.39 2.99
N GLU A 210 6.37 -1.07 2.36
CA GLU A 210 6.57 -2.52 2.47
C GLU A 210 6.84 -2.95 3.92
N MET A 211 7.70 -2.24 4.64
CA MET A 211 8.05 -2.53 6.03
C MET A 211 6.85 -2.48 6.98
N PHE A 212 5.91 -1.57 6.74
CA PHE A 212 4.75 -1.37 7.61
C PHE A 212 3.44 -1.97 7.07
N GLN A 213 3.44 -2.46 5.84
CA GLN A 213 2.33 -3.25 5.31
C GLN A 213 2.21 -4.53 6.14
N THR A 214 0.99 -4.78 6.63
CA THR A 214 0.68 -6.04 7.29
C THR A 214 0.71 -7.14 6.22
N GLU A 215 1.84 -7.83 6.08
CA GLU A 215 1.86 -9.11 5.37
C GLU A 215 0.77 -9.99 5.95
N ASN A 216 0.04 -10.74 5.10
CA ASN A 216 -0.83 -11.78 5.62
C ASN A 216 0.03 -12.75 6.45
N PRO A 217 -0.17 -12.84 7.77
CA PRO A 217 0.65 -13.72 8.59
C PRO A 217 0.42 -15.18 8.20
N ASN A 218 -0.70 -15.50 7.55
CA ASN A 218 -1.09 -16.86 7.24
C ASN A 218 -0.34 -17.40 6.02
N ARG A 219 0.21 -18.60 6.19
CA ARG A 219 0.86 -19.39 5.15
C ARG A 219 0.05 -20.67 4.94
N ALA A 220 -0.16 -21.01 3.67
CA ALA A 220 -0.64 -22.32 3.31
C ALA A 220 0.54 -23.30 3.42
N VAL A 221 0.38 -24.36 4.20
CA VAL A 221 1.43 -25.34 4.48
C VAL A 221 0.97 -26.70 3.97
N PHE A 222 1.84 -27.33 3.19
CA PHE A 222 1.69 -28.70 2.71
C PHE A 222 2.75 -29.55 3.39
N ILE A 223 2.32 -30.57 4.12
CA ILE A 223 3.19 -31.51 4.82
C ILE A 223 3.00 -32.88 4.17
N VAL A 224 4.08 -33.42 3.62
CA VAL A 224 4.13 -34.77 3.06
C VAL A 224 4.95 -35.62 4.03
N SER A 225 4.34 -36.66 4.60
CA SER A 225 4.99 -37.57 5.54
C SER A 225 4.36 -38.96 5.41
N ARG A 226 5.13 -40.01 5.71
CA ARG A 226 4.62 -41.39 5.79
C ARG A 226 3.88 -41.66 7.12
N LYS A 227 4.05 -40.78 8.11
CA LYS A 227 3.49 -40.92 9.46
C LYS A 227 2.21 -40.09 9.63
N THR A 228 1.22 -40.31 8.78
CA THR A 228 0.01 -39.47 8.70
C THR A 228 -0.75 -39.33 10.03
N LYS A 229 -0.85 -40.40 10.82
CA LYS A 229 -1.55 -40.39 12.12
C LYS A 229 -0.82 -39.53 13.16
N GLU A 230 0.49 -39.72 13.31
CA GLU A 230 1.30 -38.93 14.25
C GLU A 230 1.30 -37.45 13.85
N MET A 231 1.31 -37.15 12.54
CA MET A 231 1.20 -35.79 12.02
C MET A 231 -0.16 -35.15 12.30
N ARG A 232 -1.26 -35.91 12.20
CA ARG A 232 -2.58 -35.42 12.59
C ARG A 232 -2.60 -34.98 14.05
N ASP A 233 -2.08 -35.81 14.95
CA ASP A 233 -2.11 -35.57 16.40
C ASP A 233 -1.24 -34.35 16.76
N LEU A 234 -0.09 -34.20 16.10
CA LEU A 234 0.71 -33.00 16.18
C LEU A 234 -0.07 -31.73 15.79
N ILE A 235 -0.69 -31.74 14.60
CA ILE A 235 -1.35 -30.55 14.04
C ILE A 235 -2.59 -30.17 14.85
N VAL A 236 -3.43 -31.15 15.18
CA VAL A 236 -4.72 -30.91 15.84
C VAL A 236 -4.56 -30.75 17.35
N ASP A 237 -3.88 -31.68 18.02
CA ASP A 237 -3.90 -31.75 19.49
C ASP A 237 -2.79 -30.90 20.12
N LYS A 238 -1.57 -30.96 19.57
CA LYS A 238 -0.41 -30.26 20.16
C LYS A 238 -0.30 -28.80 19.70
N MET A 239 -0.64 -28.54 18.44
CA MET A 239 -0.56 -27.20 17.85
C MET A 239 -1.91 -26.48 17.80
N GLY A 240 -3.04 -27.17 18.03
CA GLY A 240 -4.37 -26.56 18.00
C GLY A 240 -4.79 -26.05 16.61
N MET A 241 -4.16 -26.56 15.55
CA MET A 241 -4.39 -26.14 14.17
C MET A 241 -5.39 -27.05 13.47
N ARG A 242 -5.97 -26.57 12.37
CA ARG A 242 -6.86 -27.36 11.51
C ARG A 242 -6.16 -27.69 10.22
N GLY A 243 -6.39 -28.89 9.71
CA GLY A 243 -5.88 -29.31 8.42
C GLY A 243 -6.83 -30.27 7.72
N THR A 244 -6.61 -30.43 6.42
CA THR A 244 -7.36 -31.34 5.55
C THR A 244 -6.36 -32.28 4.87
N PHE A 245 -6.71 -33.55 4.72
CA PHE A 245 -5.95 -34.47 3.89
C PHE A 245 -6.27 -34.26 2.41
N ILE A 246 -5.23 -34.06 1.62
CA ILE A 246 -5.29 -34.06 0.16
C ILE A 246 -4.72 -35.41 -0.29
N HIS A 247 -5.51 -36.18 -1.01
CA HIS A 247 -5.08 -37.46 -1.57
C HIS A 247 -4.31 -37.19 -2.85
N GLY A 248 -3.05 -37.62 -2.88
CA GLY A 248 -2.16 -37.51 -4.03
C GLY A 248 -1.54 -38.86 -4.37
N LYS A 249 -0.75 -38.88 -5.45
CA LYS A 249 0.02 -40.04 -5.85
C LYS A 249 1.47 -39.61 -6.05
N GLY A 250 2.41 -40.31 -5.41
CA GLY A 250 3.82 -40.01 -5.52
C GLY A 250 4.29 -40.12 -6.97
N MET A 251 4.98 -39.09 -7.46
CA MET A 251 5.38 -39.03 -8.87
C MET A 251 6.44 -40.08 -9.24
N TYR A 252 7.28 -40.49 -8.27
CA TYR A 252 8.33 -41.50 -8.46
C TYR A 252 7.86 -42.91 -8.11
N GLU A 253 7.36 -43.09 -6.88
CA GLU A 253 7.01 -44.42 -6.37
C GLU A 253 5.63 -44.91 -6.86
N GLY A 254 4.78 -44.01 -7.38
CA GLY A 254 3.44 -44.36 -7.85
C GLY A 254 2.48 -44.83 -6.74
N HIS A 255 2.84 -44.67 -5.48
CA HIS A 255 1.97 -44.99 -4.34
C HIS A 255 1.03 -43.84 -4.02
N GLU A 256 -0.17 -44.17 -3.53
CA GLU A 256 -1.05 -43.18 -2.92
C GLU A 256 -0.38 -42.59 -1.69
N THR A 257 -0.48 -41.27 -1.54
CA THR A 257 0.12 -40.53 -0.44
C THR A 257 -0.85 -39.45 -0.01
N GLU A 258 -1.01 -39.33 1.30
CA GLU A 258 -1.80 -38.26 1.92
C GLU A 258 -0.89 -37.06 2.19
N ILE A 259 -1.32 -35.89 1.72
CA ILE A 259 -0.68 -34.61 1.97
C ILE A 259 -1.54 -33.86 2.98
N ILE A 260 -0.96 -33.43 4.09
CA ILE A 260 -1.65 -32.58 5.05
C ILE A 260 -1.58 -31.14 4.57
N PHE A 261 -2.74 -30.54 4.34
CA PHE A 261 -2.89 -29.13 4.04
C PHE A 261 -3.40 -28.38 5.27
N THR A 262 -2.69 -27.36 5.72
CA THR A 262 -3.09 -26.52 6.85
C THR A 262 -2.79 -25.05 6.58
N ILE A 263 -3.48 -24.15 7.27
CA ILE A 263 -3.15 -22.73 7.31
C ILE A 263 -2.58 -22.43 8.68
N ALA A 264 -1.36 -21.89 8.70
CA ALA A 264 -0.66 -21.58 9.93
C ALA A 264 0.01 -20.20 9.84
N GLU A 265 0.13 -19.52 10.98
CA GLU A 265 0.74 -18.20 11.03
C GLU A 265 2.26 -18.27 10.87
N ARG A 266 2.85 -17.23 10.28
CA ARG A 266 4.30 -17.11 10.04
C ARG A 266 5.11 -17.27 11.33
N LYS A 267 4.56 -16.81 12.46
CA LYS A 267 5.18 -16.93 13.79
C LYS A 267 5.28 -18.39 14.29
N ASP A 268 4.34 -19.24 13.89
CA ASP A 268 4.26 -20.65 14.30
C ASP A 268 5.04 -21.58 13.35
N MET A 269 5.54 -21.06 12.21
CA MET A 269 6.28 -21.83 11.20
C MET A 269 7.56 -22.48 11.70
N PRO A 270 8.43 -21.82 12.49
CA PRO A 270 9.64 -22.47 12.99
C PRO A 270 9.28 -23.67 13.87
N ARG A 271 8.38 -23.46 14.84
CA ARG A 271 7.89 -24.51 15.73
C ARG A 271 7.27 -25.68 14.97
N LEU A 272 6.40 -25.40 14.00
CA LEU A 272 5.79 -26.45 13.19
C LEU A 272 6.84 -27.29 12.44
N LYS A 273 7.83 -26.64 11.81
CA LYS A 273 8.89 -27.35 11.07
C LYS A 273 9.76 -28.21 11.97
N ASP A 274 10.07 -27.73 13.16
CA ASP A 274 10.88 -28.46 14.13
C ASP A 274 10.12 -29.70 14.63
N GLU A 275 8.86 -29.54 15.05
CA GLU A 275 8.05 -30.66 15.55
C GLU A 275 7.72 -31.69 14.44
N VAL A 276 7.51 -31.25 13.20
CA VAL A 276 7.31 -32.17 12.06
C VAL A 276 8.56 -33.01 11.82
N LYS A 277 9.74 -32.38 11.81
CA LYS A 277 11.02 -33.07 11.59
C LYS A 277 11.41 -33.99 12.74
N GLU A 278 11.00 -33.68 13.96
CA GLU A 278 11.21 -34.54 15.13
C GLU A 278 10.46 -35.87 14.99
N ILE A 279 9.23 -35.84 14.47
CA ILE A 279 8.41 -37.03 14.27
C ILE A 279 8.84 -37.81 13.02
N ASP A 280 9.10 -37.11 11.91
CA ASP A 280 9.53 -37.71 10.64
C ASP A 280 10.67 -36.89 10.02
N PRO A 281 11.92 -37.36 10.16
CA PRO A 281 13.09 -36.73 9.54
C PRO A 281 13.01 -36.64 8.01
N ASN A 282 12.21 -37.50 7.37
CA ASN A 282 12.02 -37.53 5.92
C ASN A 282 10.80 -36.71 5.46
N ALA A 283 10.08 -36.05 6.37
CA ALA A 283 8.93 -35.24 6.01
C ALA A 283 9.33 -34.01 5.18
N PHE A 284 8.51 -33.72 4.17
CA PHE A 284 8.68 -32.55 3.32
C PHE A 284 7.61 -31.51 3.66
N VAL A 285 8.06 -30.30 4.02
CA VAL A 285 7.18 -29.17 4.35
C VAL A 285 7.36 -28.08 3.30
N SER A 286 6.29 -27.82 2.53
CA SER A 286 6.23 -26.73 1.54
C SER A 286 5.27 -25.64 2.01
N THR A 287 5.62 -24.38 1.75
CA THR A 287 4.83 -23.23 2.18
C THR A 287 4.52 -22.30 1.02
N MET A 288 3.28 -21.84 0.92
CA MET A 288 2.81 -20.86 -0.07
C MET A 288 2.19 -19.65 0.64
N HIS A 289 2.20 -18.49 -0.03
CA HIS A 289 1.44 -17.32 0.45
C HIS A 289 -0.06 -17.64 0.39
N ALA A 290 -0.76 -17.64 1.53
CA ALA A 290 -2.21 -17.68 1.54
C ALA A 290 -2.74 -16.26 1.27
N SER A 291 -3.75 -16.12 0.41
CA SER A 291 -4.42 -14.84 0.18
C SER A 291 -5.65 -14.74 1.08
N LYS A 292 -5.64 -13.80 2.05
CA LYS A 292 -6.81 -13.37 2.84
C LYS A 292 -7.65 -14.45 3.56
N ASP A 293 -7.14 -15.66 3.77
CA ASP A 293 -7.84 -16.66 4.59
C ASP A 293 -7.40 -16.56 6.05
N SER A 294 -8.34 -16.23 6.94
CA SER A 294 -8.16 -16.35 8.39
C SER A 294 -8.38 -17.82 8.80
N PRO A 295 -7.55 -18.39 9.70
CA PRO A 295 -7.87 -19.67 10.32
C PRO A 295 -9.26 -19.55 10.95
N ARG A 296 -10.23 -20.39 10.53
CA ARG A 296 -11.52 -20.42 11.20
C ARG A 296 -11.35 -21.15 12.53
N PRO A 297 -11.66 -20.52 13.69
CA PRO A 297 -11.78 -21.25 14.93
C PRO A 297 -12.94 -22.25 14.80
N GLY A 298 -12.83 -23.34 15.53
CA GLY A 298 -13.65 -24.52 15.32
C GLY A 298 -15.15 -24.33 15.45
N ILE A 299 -15.87 -25.00 14.55
CA ILE A 299 -17.08 -25.75 14.91
C ILE A 299 -16.64 -27.14 15.34
#